data_AF-A0AAU3PRK9-F1
#
_entry.id   AF-A0AAU3PRK9-F1
#
_cell.length_a   1.000
_cell.length_b   1.000
_cell.length_c   1.000
_cell.angle_alpha   90.00
_cell.angle_beta   90.00
_cell.angle_gamma   90.00
#
_symmetry.space_group_name_H-M   'P 1'
#
loop_
_entity.id
_entity.type
_entity.pdbx_description
1 polymer ?
#
loop_
_entity_poly.entity_id
_entity_poly.type
_entity_poly.pdbx_seq_one_letter_code
_entity_poly.pdbx_strand_id
1 'polypeptide(L)'
;MDHARVLRTVLGVTAGYLILLGLWLGWLVRRTPPGTVPYQIVALVGLFGSCVGLGMLLAVRPSKADRRLLHHGLEGWATIERVHPLRRTDHHSELTELDLELVVPGSETYRGSVVFDVMPGDRAKLAVGEIISIRVDPSNRDRIILVL
;
A
#
# COMPACT_ATOMS: atom_id res chain seq x y z
N MET A 1 -0.49 -0.44 6.86
CA MET A 1 -1.74 -1.17 6.50
C MET A 1 -1.55 -2.11 5.30
N ASP A 2 -0.43 -2.01 4.58
CA ASP A 2 -0.18 -2.76 3.34
C ASP A 2 0.14 -4.23 3.60
N HIS A 3 0.83 -4.53 4.70
CA HIS A 3 1.16 -5.91 5.11
C HIS A 3 -0.07 -6.82 5.24
N ALA A 4 -1.19 -6.30 5.79
CA ALA A 4 -2.43 -7.08 5.91
C ALA A 4 -3.12 -7.30 4.56
N ARG A 5 -3.01 -6.35 3.61
CA ARG A 5 -3.53 -6.54 2.25
C ARG A 5 -2.68 -7.53 1.48
N VAL A 6 -1.35 -7.39 1.53
CA VAL A 6 -0.40 -8.32 0.93
C VAL A 6 -0.65 -9.74 1.44
N LEU A 7 -0.77 -9.92 2.76
CA LEU A 7 -1.02 -11.23 3.36
C LEU A 7 -2.34 -11.84 2.88
N ARG A 8 -3.44 -11.07 2.84
CA ARG A 8 -4.73 -11.56 2.34
C ARG A 8 -4.68 -11.93 0.87
N THR A 9 -4.01 -11.12 0.04
CA THR A 9 -3.84 -11.42 -1.39
C THR A 9 -3.04 -12.70 -1.59
N VAL A 10 -1.92 -12.86 -0.88
CA VAL A 10 -1.09 -14.07 -0.96
C VAL A 10 -1.86 -15.30 -0.49
N LEU A 11 -2.60 -15.20 0.62
CA LEU A 11 -3.46 -16.28 1.12
C LEU A 11 -4.53 -16.67 0.11
N GLY A 12 -5.22 -15.70 -0.49
CA GLY A 12 -6.26 -15.95 -1.50
C GLY A 12 -5.71 -16.64 -2.74
N VAL A 13 -4.58 -16.15 -3.28
CA VAL A 13 -3.93 -16.76 -4.44
C VAL A 13 -3.44 -18.17 -4.13
N THR A 14 -2.82 -18.37 -2.96
CA THR A 14 -2.35 -19.69 -2.51
C THR A 14 -3.52 -20.67 -2.35
N ALA A 15 -4.61 -20.27 -1.70
CA ALA A 15 -5.79 -21.11 -1.54
C ALA A 15 -6.40 -21.52 -2.89
N GLY A 16 -6.56 -20.56 -3.82
CA GLY A 16 -7.05 -20.83 -5.16
C GLY A 16 -6.14 -21.79 -5.94
N TYR A 17 -4.82 -21.61 -5.81
CA TYR A 17 -3.85 -22.52 -6.41
C TYR A 17 -3.94 -23.94 -5.84
N LEU A 18 -4.09 -24.09 -4.52
CA LEU A 18 -4.22 -25.41 -3.89
C LEU A 18 -5.49 -26.14 -4.34
N ILE A 19 -6.61 -25.43 -4.51
CA ILE A 19 -7.84 -26.00 -5.06
C ILE A 19 -7.60 -26.49 -6.50
N LEU A 20 -6.98 -25.66 -7.33
CA LEU A 20 -6.72 -25.98 -8.73
C LEU A 20 -5.72 -27.14 -8.88
N LEU A 21 -4.69 -27.18 -8.02
CA LEU A 21 -3.73 -28.27 -7.92
C LEU A 21 -4.41 -29.57 -7.47
N GLY A 22 -5.30 -29.51 -6.47
CA GLY A 22 -6.08 -30.66 -6.01
C GLY A 22 -6.99 -31.22 -7.11
N LEU A 23 -7.66 -30.35 -7.86
CA LEU A 23 -8.47 -30.73 -9.03
C LEU A 23 -7.61 -31.39 -10.12
N TRP A 24 -6.42 -30.84 -10.37
CA TRP A 24 -5.48 -31.36 -11.34
C TRP A 24 -4.97 -32.76 -10.96
N LEU A 25 -4.50 -32.95 -9.72
CA LEU A 25 -4.01 -34.23 -9.20
C LEU A 25 -5.11 -35.28 -9.08
N GLY A 26 -6.30 -34.88 -8.62
CA GLY A 26 -7.41 -35.80 -8.35
C GLY A 26 -8.11 -36.29 -9.62
N TRP A 27 -8.16 -35.46 -10.66
CA TRP A 27 -8.99 -35.72 -11.83
C TRP A 27 -8.27 -35.56 -13.16
N LEU A 28 -7.65 -34.39 -13.39
CA LEU A 28 -7.18 -34.04 -14.74
C LEU A 28 -5.98 -34.89 -15.17
N VAL A 29 -5.01 -35.11 -14.29
CA VAL A 29 -3.77 -35.82 -14.61
C VAL A 29 -4.03 -37.26 -15.06
N ARG A 30 -5.10 -37.89 -14.55
CA ARG A 30 -5.50 -39.26 -14.89
C ARG A 30 -6.25 -39.35 -16.23
N ARG A 31 -6.84 -38.24 -16.70
CA ARG A 31 -7.58 -38.18 -17.97
C ARG A 31 -6.73 -37.67 -19.14
N THR A 32 -5.55 -37.12 -18.88
CA THR A 32 -4.71 -36.55 -19.92
C THR A 32 -3.74 -37.57 -20.52
N PRO A 33 -3.39 -37.43 -21.82
CA PRO A 33 -2.47 -38.34 -22.48
C PRO A 33 -1.09 -38.40 -21.80
N PRO A 34 -0.46 -39.57 -21.73
CA PRO A 34 0.89 -39.68 -21.22
C PRO A 34 1.86 -38.84 -22.07
N GLY A 35 2.66 -38.00 -21.42
CA GLY A 35 3.61 -37.09 -22.07
C GLY A 35 3.27 -35.60 -21.96
N THR A 36 2.03 -35.22 -21.61
CA THR A 36 1.66 -33.80 -21.43
C THR A 36 1.91 -33.27 -20.02
N VAL A 37 2.26 -34.15 -19.07
CA VAL A 37 2.47 -33.81 -17.66
C VAL A 37 3.50 -32.69 -17.44
N PRO A 38 4.68 -32.68 -18.09
CA PRO A 38 5.66 -31.61 -17.91
C PRO A 38 5.11 -30.23 -18.31
N TYR A 39 4.37 -30.15 -19.42
CA TYR A 39 3.75 -28.91 -19.88
C TYR A 39 2.66 -28.42 -18.93
N GLN A 40 1.87 -29.33 -18.36
CA GLN A 40 0.85 -28.99 -17.36
C GLN A 40 1.47 -28.46 -16.07
N ILE A 41 2.60 -29.04 -15.62
CA ILE A 41 3.34 -28.55 -14.46
C ILE A 41 3.88 -27.15 -14.72
N VAL A 42 4.51 -26.91 -15.88
CA VAL A 42 5.01 -25.57 -16.26
C VAL A 42 3.87 -24.55 -16.31
N ALA A 43 2.73 -24.92 -16.87
CA ALA A 43 1.55 -24.06 -16.91
C ALA A 43 1.01 -23.73 -15.51
N LEU A 44 0.93 -24.71 -14.60
CA LEU A 44 0.49 -24.51 -13.21
C LEU A 44 1.42 -23.57 -12.44
N VAL A 45 2.73 -23.82 -12.53
CA VAL A 45 3.74 -23.00 -11.85
C VAL A 45 3.76 -21.58 -12.44
N GLY A 46 3.68 -21.45 -13.76
CA GLY A 46 3.62 -20.17 -14.45
C GLY A 46 2.36 -19.38 -14.07
N LEU A 47 1.20 -20.03 -14.02
CA LEU A 47 -0.06 -19.42 -13.61
C LEU A 47 0.02 -18.94 -12.15
N PHE A 48 0.55 -19.77 -11.25
CA PHE A 48 0.74 -19.40 -9.84
C PHE A 48 1.64 -18.18 -9.69
N GLY A 49 2.84 -18.23 -10.28
CA GLY A 49 3.78 -17.11 -10.24
C GLY A 49 3.18 -15.83 -10.82
N SER A 50 2.45 -15.93 -11.94
CA SER A 50 1.75 -14.78 -12.54
C SER A 50 0.68 -14.20 -11.64
N CYS A 51 -0.15 -15.05 -11.01
CA CYS A 51 -1.19 -14.60 -10.09
C CYS A 51 -0.61 -13.96 -8.83
N VAL A 52 0.48 -14.51 -8.28
CA VAL A 52 1.17 -13.91 -7.13
C VAL A 52 1.78 -12.56 -7.51
N GLY A 53 2.50 -12.50 -8.64
CA GLY A 53 3.10 -11.26 -9.13
C GLY A 53 2.07 -10.17 -9.41
N LEU A 54 0.97 -10.49 -10.09
CA LEU A 54 -0.16 -9.58 -10.30
C LEU A 54 -0.82 -9.18 -8.98
N GLY A 55 -0.98 -10.12 -8.05
CA GLY A 55 -1.53 -9.87 -6.73
C GLY A 55 -0.68 -8.88 -5.93
N MET A 56 0.64 -9.05 -5.95
CA MET A 56 1.57 -8.11 -5.33
C MET A 56 1.50 -6.73 -5.98
N LEU A 57 1.49 -6.66 -7.31
CA LEU A 57 1.38 -5.39 -8.04
C LEU A 57 0.08 -4.64 -7.73
N LEU A 58 -1.02 -5.37 -7.52
CA LEU A 58 -2.29 -4.80 -7.10
C LEU A 58 -2.33 -4.43 -5.61
N ALA A 59 -1.63 -5.18 -4.76
CA ALA A 59 -1.57 -4.89 -3.32
C ALA A 59 -0.78 -3.62 -3.01
N VAL A 60 0.20 -3.27 -3.84
CA VAL A 60 1.00 -2.03 -3.73
C VAL A 60 0.27 -0.82 -4.33
N ARG A 61 -0.82 -1.01 -5.09
CA ARG A 61 -1.54 0.13 -5.68
C ARG A 61 -2.21 0.99 -4.60
N PRO A 62 -2.10 2.33 -4.69
CA PRO A 62 -2.78 3.24 -3.79
C PRO A 62 -4.30 3.00 -3.82
N SER A 63 -4.94 3.09 -2.67
CA SER A 63 -6.35 2.75 -2.57
C SER A 63 -7.20 3.74 -3.39
N LYS A 64 -8.40 3.34 -3.82
CA LYS A 64 -9.32 4.22 -4.55
C LYS A 64 -9.61 5.53 -3.78
N ALA A 65 -9.60 5.47 -2.45
CA ALA A 65 -9.76 6.63 -1.59
C ALA A 65 -8.56 7.59 -1.71
N ASP A 66 -7.33 7.07 -1.67
CA ASP A 66 -6.11 7.88 -1.82
C ASP A 66 -6.06 8.53 -3.21
N ARG A 67 -6.50 7.81 -4.25
CA ARG A 67 -6.61 8.35 -5.60
C ARG A 67 -7.67 9.45 -5.72
N ARG A 68 -8.79 9.30 -5.01
CA ARG A 68 -9.83 10.35 -4.96
C ARG A 68 -9.34 11.58 -4.20
N LEU A 69 -8.59 11.38 -3.12
CA LEU A 69 -7.95 12.44 -2.34
C LEU A 69 -6.91 13.22 -3.13
N LEU A 70 -6.11 12.54 -3.94
CA LEU A 70 -5.15 13.20 -4.83
C LEU A 70 -5.82 14.14 -5.84
N HIS A 71 -7.00 13.79 -6.34
CA HIS A 71 -7.71 14.59 -7.35
C HIS A 71 -8.72 15.60 -6.79
N HIS A 72 -9.34 15.30 -5.65
CA HIS A 72 -10.47 16.09 -5.10
C HIS A 72 -10.24 16.53 -3.65
N GLY A 73 -9.09 16.24 -3.06
CA GLY A 73 -8.73 16.73 -1.73
C GLY A 73 -8.55 18.24 -1.75
N LEU A 74 -9.02 18.90 -0.69
CA LEU A 74 -8.80 20.33 -0.49
C LEU A 74 -7.31 20.56 -0.19
N GLU A 75 -6.75 21.58 -0.85
CA GLU A 75 -5.35 21.96 -0.63
C GLU A 75 -5.25 22.77 0.66
N GLY A 76 -4.33 22.33 1.51
CA GLY A 76 -4.04 22.92 2.80
C GLY A 76 -2.54 22.98 3.05
N TRP A 77 -2.20 23.49 4.22
CA TRP A 77 -0.84 23.77 4.65
C TRP A 77 -0.73 23.12 6.03
N ALA A 78 0.36 22.41 6.28
CA ALA A 78 0.65 21.89 7.60
C ALA A 78 1.98 22.41 8.08
N THR A 79 2.03 22.88 9.32
CA THR A 79 3.28 23.18 10.01
C THR A 79 3.67 21.99 10.87
N ILE A 80 4.91 21.54 10.76
CA ILE A 80 5.42 20.41 11.53
C ILE A 80 5.73 20.90 12.95
N GLU A 81 4.92 20.51 13.94
CA GLU A 81 5.15 20.84 15.35
C GLU A 81 6.16 19.88 15.99
N ARG A 82 6.06 18.58 15.69
CA ARG A 82 6.93 17.54 16.25
C ARG A 82 7.18 16.40 15.27
N VAL A 83 8.36 15.80 15.40
CA VAL A 83 8.81 14.66 14.59
C VAL A 83 9.22 13.55 15.55
N HIS A 84 8.52 12.42 15.50
CA HIS A 84 8.78 11.25 16.35
C HIS A 84 9.13 10.03 15.47
N PRO A 85 10.41 9.67 15.36
CA PRO A 85 10.80 8.45 14.64
C PRO A 85 10.30 7.22 15.41
N LEU A 86 9.50 6.38 14.76
CA LEU A 86 8.94 5.18 15.36
C LEU A 86 9.82 3.96 15.09
N ARG A 87 10.12 3.70 13.80
CA ARG A 87 10.84 2.49 13.39
C ARG A 87 11.48 2.66 12.04
N ARG A 88 12.68 2.09 11.87
CA ARG A 88 13.32 1.98 10.56
C ARG A 88 12.67 0.87 9.72
N THR A 89 12.32 1.17 8.48
CA THR A 89 11.76 0.23 7.50
C THR A 89 12.89 -0.38 6.66
N ASP A 90 12.70 -1.60 6.14
CA ASP A 90 13.74 -2.40 5.47
C ASP A 90 14.32 -1.78 4.17
N HIS A 91 13.81 -0.62 3.70
CA HIS A 91 14.21 0.02 2.44
C HIS A 91 14.90 1.38 2.65
N HIS A 92 15.65 1.53 3.75
CA HIS A 92 16.32 2.77 4.15
C HIS A 92 15.38 3.95 4.47
N SER A 93 14.07 3.74 4.52
CA SER A 93 13.10 4.68 5.07
C SER A 93 12.96 4.56 6.59
N GLU A 94 12.46 5.62 7.21
CA GLU A 94 12.15 5.68 8.63
C GLU A 94 10.67 6.04 8.83
N LEU A 95 9.91 5.11 9.39
CA LEU A 95 8.53 5.34 9.78
C LEU A 95 8.54 6.37 10.91
N THR A 96 7.97 7.53 10.63
CA THR A 96 8.02 8.71 11.48
C THR A 96 6.61 9.24 11.68
N GLU A 97 6.24 9.46 12.94
CA GLU A 97 5.03 10.17 13.30
C GLU A 97 5.31 11.67 13.30
N LEU A 98 4.52 12.42 12.52
CA LEU A 98 4.59 13.86 12.43
C LEU A 98 3.36 14.43 13.12
N ASP A 99 3.58 15.23 14.17
CA ASP A 99 2.52 16.06 14.74
C ASP A 99 2.44 17.34 13.91
N LEU A 100 1.26 17.59 13.35
CA LEU A 100 1.01 18.65 12.39
C LEU A 100 -0.05 19.61 12.92
N GLU A 101 0.19 20.90 12.73
CA GLU A 101 -0.84 21.93 12.81
C GLU A 101 -1.34 22.22 11.39
N LEU A 102 -2.61 21.93 11.13
CA LEU A 102 -3.23 21.99 9.81
C LEU A 102 -4.04 23.27 9.64
N VAL A 103 -3.77 23.98 8.54
CA VAL A 103 -4.50 25.16 8.09
C VAL A 103 -5.12 24.86 6.73
N VAL A 104 -6.45 24.78 6.68
CA VAL A 104 -7.21 24.63 5.44
C VAL A 104 -8.09 25.87 5.24
N PRO A 105 -8.06 26.51 4.06
CA PRO A 105 -8.90 27.68 3.79
C PRO A 105 -10.38 27.39 4.05
N GLY A 106 -11.03 28.20 4.89
CA GLY A 106 -12.44 28.05 5.24
C GLY A 106 -12.72 27.11 6.43
N SER A 107 -11.70 26.60 7.11
CA SER A 107 -11.84 25.90 8.38
C SER A 107 -10.96 26.51 9.47
N GLU A 108 -11.32 26.31 10.73
CA GLU A 108 -10.43 26.60 11.85
C GLU A 108 -9.18 25.72 11.81
N THR A 109 -8.06 26.24 12.30
CA THR A 109 -6.82 25.51 12.47
C THR A 109 -7.03 24.32 13.41
N TYR A 110 -6.52 23.15 13.05
CA TYR A 110 -6.66 21.95 13.87
C TYR A 110 -5.37 21.13 13.90
N ARG A 111 -5.19 20.37 14.98
CA ARG A 111 -4.02 19.50 15.16
C ARG A 111 -4.34 18.07 14.75
N GLY A 112 -3.38 17.40 14.14
CA GLY A 112 -3.46 15.98 13.80
C GLY A 112 -2.07 15.35 13.76
N SER A 113 -2.01 14.03 13.89
CA SER A 113 -0.76 13.28 13.67
C SER A 113 -0.87 12.42 12.41
N VAL A 114 0.23 12.34 11.66
CA VAL A 114 0.33 11.49 10.47
C VAL A 114 1.57 10.62 10.59
N VAL A 115 1.40 9.32 10.39
CA VAL A 115 2.51 8.37 10.32
C VAL A 115 2.92 8.22 8.85
N PHE A 116 4.15 8.61 8.54
CA PHE A 116 4.68 8.63 7.18
C PHE A 116 6.02 7.90 7.10
N ASP A 117 6.28 7.24 5.97
CA ASP A 117 7.56 6.57 5.72
C ASP A 117 8.53 7.58 5.08
N VAL A 118 9.47 8.08 5.87
CA VAL A 118 10.35 9.18 5.46
C VAL A 118 11.57 8.61 4.72
N MET A 119 11.73 9.00 3.46
CA MET A 119 12.94 8.70 2.69
C MET A 119 14.11 9.61 3.12
N PRO A 120 15.37 9.15 3.02
CA PRO A 120 16.54 9.95 3.41
C PRO A 120 16.62 11.32 2.74
N GLY A 121 16.17 11.42 1.47
CA GLY A 121 16.16 12.67 0.70
C GLY A 121 15.11 13.68 1.17
N ASP A 122 14.01 13.22 1.78
CA ASP A 122 12.91 14.08 2.21
C ASP A 122 13.05 14.54 3.67
N ARG A 123 14.00 13.96 4.42
CA ARG A 123 14.23 14.26 5.84
C ARG A 123 14.51 15.75 6.10
N ALA A 124 15.19 16.42 5.17
CA ALA A 124 15.49 17.85 5.29
C ALA A 124 14.25 18.73 5.14
N LYS A 125 13.26 18.32 4.33
CA LYS A 125 11.98 19.03 4.13
C LYS A 125 10.99 18.79 5.28
N LEU A 126 11.25 17.79 6.12
CA LEU A 126 10.37 17.34 7.20
C LEU A 126 10.89 17.76 8.59
N ALA A 127 11.62 18.87 8.65
CA ALA A 127 12.12 19.40 9.90
C ALA A 127 11.02 20.15 10.68
N VAL A 128 11.15 20.20 12.01
CA VAL A 128 10.22 20.95 12.87
C VAL A 128 10.22 22.43 12.46
N GLY A 129 9.03 23.01 12.32
CA GLY A 129 8.82 24.38 11.88
C GLY A 129 8.70 24.56 10.36
N GLU A 130 8.97 23.53 9.56
CA GLU A 130 8.74 23.59 8.12
C GLU A 130 7.25 23.56 7.78
N ILE A 131 6.91 24.23 6.68
CA ILE A 131 5.54 24.28 6.14
C ILE A 131 5.48 23.40 4.91
N ILE A 132 4.59 22.41 4.94
CA ILE A 132 4.40 21.46 3.86
C ILE A 132 2.99 21.51 3.31
N SER A 133 2.86 21.27 2.00
CA SER A 133 1.56 21.17 1.36
C SER A 133 0.88 19.85 1.70
N ILE A 134 -0.40 19.92 2.05
CA ILE A 134 -1.21 18.76 2.37
C ILE A 134 -2.50 18.76 1.54
N ARG A 135 -3.05 17.57 1.31
CA ARG A 135 -4.42 17.38 0.79
C ARG A 135 -5.28 16.69 1.83
N VAL A 136 -6.45 17.25 2.10
CA VAL A 136 -7.40 16.75 3.12
C VAL A 136 -8.69 16.28 2.47
N ASP A 137 -9.28 15.18 2.95
CA ASP A 137 -10.63 14.77 2.54
C ASP A 137 -11.68 15.72 3.17
N PRO A 138 -12.51 16.40 2.37
CA PRO A 138 -13.58 17.25 2.92
C PRO A 138 -14.62 16.44 3.71
N SER A 139 -14.75 15.14 3.45
CA SER A 139 -15.71 14.23 4.06
C SER A 139 -15.17 13.52 5.31
N ASN A 140 -13.84 13.48 5.48
CA ASN A 140 -13.17 12.83 6.60
C ASN A 140 -11.81 13.49 6.88
N ARG A 141 -11.80 14.41 7.86
CA ARG A 141 -10.62 15.26 8.15
C ARG A 141 -9.42 14.51 8.72
N ASP A 142 -9.59 13.26 9.13
CA ASP A 142 -8.50 12.40 9.61
C ASP A 142 -7.70 11.79 8.45
N ARG A 143 -8.15 11.97 7.21
CA ARG A 143 -7.46 11.51 6.00
C ARG A 143 -6.70 12.65 5.35
N ILE A 144 -5.40 12.67 5.59
CA ILE A 144 -4.47 13.67 5.10
C ILE A 144 -3.40 12.99 4.26
N ILE A 145 -3.08 13.56 3.09
CA ILE A 145 -1.96 13.14 2.24
C ILE A 145 -0.94 14.27 2.22
N LEU A 146 0.31 13.93 2.53
CA LEU A 146 1.45 14.82 2.42
C LEU A 146 1.88 14.93 0.95
N VAL A 147 2.11 16.15 0.47
CA VAL A 147 2.62 16.41 -0.88
C VAL A 147 4.01 17.02 -0.72
N LEU A 148 5.06 16.23 -1.00
CA LEU A 148 6.50 16.54 -0.81
C LEU A 148 7.27 16.62 -2.13
#